data_AF-A0A1G4MJZ2-F1
#
_entry.id   AF-A0A1G4MJZ2-F1
#
_cell.length_a   1.000
_cell.length_b   1.000
_cell.length_c   1.000
_cell.angle_alpha   90.00
_cell.angle_beta   90.00
_cell.angle_gamma   90.00
#
_symmetry.space_group_name_H-M   'P 1'
#
loop_
_entity.id
_entity.type
_entity.pdbx_description
1 polymer ?
#
loop_
_entity_poly.entity_id
_entity_poly.type
_entity_poly.pdbx_seq_one_letter_code
_entity_poly.pdbx_strand_id
1 'polypeptide(L)'
;MEKPQLPPKPDDWKPEQHFTDVDLPDKIHLLRSEDVQDLLTKYSDKLQQFILRFHSCESIKEDAANEKEKLNQLLEEFKDLDCRRQRVAKSLGEYKVLETQYITKWQELHHLMSTVFSNNALTRQLQSDLHDLEEKSHNVNKKSQLDIDEFLDTYVKLRTNYHLQREKLETWTKFNSLANESK
;
A
#
# COMPACT_ATOMS: atom_id res chain seq x y z
N MET A 1 15.01 -9.46 -40.47
CA MET A 1 15.81 -8.56 -41.31
C MET A 1 17.11 -9.27 -41.63
N GLU A 2 17.39 -9.52 -42.91
CA GLU A 2 18.63 -10.17 -43.36
C GLU A 2 19.83 -9.28 -42.99
N LYS A 3 20.90 -9.88 -42.44
CA LYS A 3 22.15 -9.15 -42.20
C LYS A 3 22.71 -8.69 -43.55
N PRO A 4 23.11 -7.42 -43.71
CA PRO A 4 23.70 -6.94 -44.94
C PRO A 4 25.00 -7.70 -45.24
N GLN A 5 25.22 -8.03 -46.52
CA GLN A 5 26.50 -8.59 -46.97
C GLN A 5 27.61 -7.59 -46.64
N LEU A 6 28.58 -8.04 -45.84
CA LEU A 6 29.74 -7.24 -45.48
C LEU A 6 30.56 -6.95 -46.75
N PRO A 7 31.03 -5.70 -46.96
CA PRO A 7 31.83 -5.34 -48.12
C PRO A 7 33.17 -6.11 -48.16
N PRO A 8 33.79 -6.27 -49.34
CA PRO A 8 35.10 -6.90 -49.46
C PRO A 8 36.12 -6.12 -48.62
N LYS A 9 36.85 -6.84 -47.75
CA LYS A 9 37.82 -6.23 -46.85
C LYS A 9 39.03 -5.70 -47.63
N PRO A 10 39.62 -4.57 -47.23
CA PRO A 10 40.82 -4.01 -47.85
C PRO A 10 42.03 -4.95 -47.72
N ASP A 11 42.89 -4.95 -48.75
CA ASP A 11 44.02 -5.88 -48.97
C ASP A 11 45.05 -5.98 -47.82
N ASP A 12 45.06 -5.04 -46.88
CA ASP A 12 46.01 -5.02 -45.75
C ASP A 12 45.48 -5.67 -44.46
N TRP A 13 44.28 -6.25 -44.48
CA TRP A 13 43.82 -7.08 -43.37
C TRP A 13 44.47 -8.46 -43.51
N LYS A 14 45.51 -8.73 -42.72
CA LYS A 14 45.85 -10.11 -42.36
C LYS A 14 44.88 -10.52 -41.26
N PRO A 15 43.80 -11.25 -41.56
CA PRO A 15 43.21 -12.01 -40.49
C PRO A 15 44.32 -12.93 -39.97
N GLU A 16 44.40 -13.14 -38.65
CA GLU A 16 44.76 -14.48 -38.18
C GLU A 16 43.63 -15.40 -38.65
N GLN A 17 43.58 -15.65 -39.96
CA GLN A 17 42.97 -16.81 -40.54
C GLN A 17 43.84 -17.93 -40.02
N HIS A 18 43.53 -18.39 -38.82
CA HIS A 18 43.49 -19.81 -38.62
C HIS A 18 42.47 -20.35 -39.64
N PHE A 19 42.87 -20.45 -40.91
CA PHE A 19 42.43 -21.54 -41.75
C PHE A 19 42.94 -22.77 -41.01
N THR A 20 42.16 -23.21 -40.03
CA THR A 20 42.26 -24.58 -39.60
C THR A 20 41.86 -25.36 -40.84
N ASP A 21 42.84 -25.98 -41.49
CA ASP A 21 42.56 -27.01 -42.47
C ASP A 21 41.61 -27.97 -41.76
N VAL A 22 40.34 -27.95 -42.16
CA VAL A 22 39.32 -28.81 -41.56
C VAL A 22 39.69 -30.22 -41.98
N ASP A 23 39.87 -31.09 -40.99
CA ASP A 23 40.28 -32.46 -41.26
C ASP A 23 39.34 -33.11 -42.27
N LEU A 24 39.97 -33.49 -43.35
CA LEU A 24 39.40 -34.00 -44.56
C LEU A 24 39.06 -35.50 -44.30
N PRO A 25 37.88 -36.02 -44.69
CA PRO A 25 37.50 -37.41 -44.38
C PRO A 25 38.54 -38.46 -44.75
N ASP A 26 38.69 -39.51 -43.93
CA ASP A 26 39.75 -40.55 -43.95
C ASP A 26 39.99 -41.31 -45.29
N LYS A 27 39.26 -41.00 -46.37
CA LYS A 27 39.28 -41.71 -47.66
C LYS A 27 39.28 -40.81 -48.90
N ILE A 28 39.72 -39.56 -48.81
CA ILE A 28 39.70 -38.63 -49.96
C ILE A 28 40.59 -39.05 -51.11
N HIS A 29 41.71 -39.72 -50.83
CA HIS A 29 42.65 -40.21 -51.85
C HIS A 29 42.04 -41.24 -52.82
N LEU A 30 40.83 -41.73 -52.55
CA LEU A 30 40.10 -42.70 -53.37
C LEU A 30 39.11 -42.05 -54.35
N LEU A 31 38.87 -40.74 -54.25
CA LEU A 31 37.94 -40.04 -55.14
C LEU A 31 38.62 -39.64 -56.46
N ARG A 32 37.93 -39.88 -57.58
CA ARG A 32 38.31 -39.32 -58.88
C ARG A 32 37.80 -37.88 -58.98
N SER A 33 38.38 -37.09 -59.88
CA SER A 33 37.99 -35.68 -60.07
C SER A 33 36.49 -35.49 -60.35
N GLU A 34 35.86 -36.47 -61.00
CA GLU A 34 34.41 -36.51 -61.28
C GLU A 34 33.59 -36.67 -59.99
N ASP A 35 34.05 -37.51 -59.06
CA ASP A 35 33.37 -37.75 -57.78
C ASP A 35 33.45 -36.52 -56.85
N VAL A 36 34.53 -35.74 -56.95
CA VAL A 36 34.68 -34.47 -56.22
C VAL A 36 33.72 -33.41 -56.76
N GLN A 37 33.53 -33.37 -58.09
CA GLN A 37 32.56 -32.49 -58.72
C GLN A 37 31.12 -32.84 -58.34
N ASP A 38 30.80 -34.13 -58.29
CA ASP A 38 29.52 -34.62 -57.80
C ASP A 38 29.32 -34.34 -56.30
N LEU A 39 30.37 -34.41 -55.48
CA LEU A 39 30.31 -34.06 -54.07
C LEU A 39 30.00 -32.57 -53.85
N LEU A 40 30.59 -31.69 -54.69
CA LEU A 40 30.38 -30.24 -54.65
C LEU A 40 29.01 -29.81 -55.18
N THR A 41 28.48 -30.50 -56.19
CA THR A 41 27.25 -30.07 -56.90
C THR A 41 25.99 -30.82 -56.47
N LYS A 42 26.08 -32.13 -56.17
CA LYS A 42 24.92 -32.97 -55.82
C LYS A 42 24.83 -33.28 -54.32
N TYR A 43 25.94 -33.22 -53.59
CA TYR A 43 26.01 -33.60 -52.17
C TYR A 43 26.52 -32.48 -51.26
N SER A 44 26.31 -31.22 -51.66
CA SER A 44 26.65 -30.04 -50.87
C SER A 44 26.08 -30.09 -49.44
N ASP A 45 24.88 -30.64 -49.27
CA ASP A 45 24.21 -30.77 -47.97
C ASP A 45 24.98 -31.70 -47.01
N LYS A 46 25.63 -32.74 -47.54
CA LYS A 46 26.44 -33.67 -46.74
C LYS A 46 27.76 -33.02 -46.31
N LEU A 47 28.33 -32.19 -47.16
CA LEU A 47 29.49 -31.36 -46.81
C LEU A 47 29.13 -30.32 -45.73
N GLN A 48 27.96 -29.70 -45.82
CA GLN A 48 27.47 -28.80 -44.77
C GLN A 48 27.27 -29.52 -43.43
N GLN A 49 26.68 -30.72 -43.43
CA GLN A 49 26.55 -31.55 -42.22
C GLN A 49 27.91 -31.97 -41.65
N PHE A 50 28.89 -32.24 -42.51
CA PHE A 50 30.25 -32.54 -42.08
C PHE A 50 30.90 -31.34 -41.40
N ILE A 51 30.76 -30.13 -41.96
CA ILE A 51 31.28 -28.88 -41.39
C ILE A 51 30.58 -28.57 -40.04
N LEU A 52 29.28 -28.82 -39.93
CA LEU A 52 28.52 -28.65 -38.69
C LEU A 52 29.04 -29.53 -37.54
N ARG A 53 29.69 -30.66 -37.84
CA ARG A 53 30.29 -31.54 -36.83
C ARG A 53 31.51 -30.92 -36.14
N PHE A 54 32.24 -30.04 -36.83
CA PHE A 54 33.39 -29.31 -36.28
C PHE A 54 32.97 -28.06 -35.49
N HIS A 55 31.73 -27.61 -35.68
CA HIS A 55 31.15 -26.48 -34.95
C HIS A 55 30.26 -27.01 -33.82
N SER A 56 30.87 -27.45 -32.71
CA SER A 56 30.13 -27.87 -31.53
C SER A 56 29.23 -26.72 -31.04
N CYS A 57 27.91 -26.92 -31.10
CA CYS A 57 26.94 -26.03 -30.47
C CYS A 57 26.54 -26.52 -29.06
N GLU A 58 27.32 -27.43 -28.46
CA GLU A 58 26.97 -28.01 -27.14
C GLU A 58 27.00 -26.95 -26.04
N SER A 59 28.00 -26.07 -26.02
CA SER A 59 28.05 -24.99 -25.01
C SER A 59 26.84 -24.05 -25.13
N ILE A 60 26.42 -23.71 -26.34
CA ILE A 60 25.25 -22.85 -26.59
C ILE A 60 23.97 -23.55 -26.13
N LYS A 61 23.86 -24.87 -26.32
CA LYS A 61 22.71 -25.66 -25.84
C LYS A 61 22.69 -25.73 -24.32
N GLU A 62 23.84 -25.90 -23.67
CA GLU A 62 23.97 -25.90 -22.22
C GLU A 62 23.62 -24.51 -21.64
N ASP A 63 24.14 -23.44 -22.23
CA ASP A 63 23.80 -22.07 -21.84
C ASP A 63 22.31 -21.78 -22.01
N ALA A 64 21.71 -22.20 -23.13
CA ALA A 64 20.27 -22.05 -23.35
C ALA A 64 19.43 -22.87 -22.37
N ALA A 65 19.89 -24.07 -21.98
CA ALA A 65 19.23 -24.90 -20.98
C ALA A 65 19.31 -24.26 -19.58
N ASN A 66 20.49 -23.78 -19.19
CA ASN A 66 20.72 -23.08 -17.92
C ASN A 66 19.88 -21.80 -17.83
N GLU A 67 19.82 -21.02 -18.90
CA GLU A 67 19.04 -19.78 -18.91
C GLU A 67 17.53 -20.08 -18.83
N LYS A 68 17.07 -21.14 -19.49
CA LYS A 68 15.68 -21.62 -19.37
C LYS A 68 15.37 -22.05 -17.93
N GLU A 69 16.30 -22.69 -17.24
CA GLU A 69 16.13 -23.09 -15.85
C GLU A 69 16.01 -21.87 -14.93
N LYS A 70 16.90 -20.88 -15.06
CA LYS A 70 16.82 -19.62 -14.31
C LYS A 70 15.49 -18.90 -14.55
N LEU A 71 15.00 -18.91 -15.79
CA LEU A 71 13.74 -18.26 -16.15
C LEU A 71 12.54 -18.97 -15.53
N ASN A 72 12.58 -20.30 -15.43
CA ASN A 72 11.57 -21.08 -14.70
C ASN A 72 11.63 -20.82 -13.19
N GLN A 73 12.82 -20.74 -12.60
CA GLN A 73 12.98 -20.40 -11.18
C GLN A 73 12.40 -19.02 -10.87
N LEU A 74 12.74 -18.02 -11.70
CA LEU A 74 12.21 -16.67 -11.58
C LEU A 74 10.68 -16.66 -11.67
N LEU A 75 10.10 -17.46 -12.57
CA LEU A 75 8.66 -17.56 -12.74
C LEU A 75 7.98 -18.12 -11.47
N GLU A 76 8.57 -19.13 -10.83
CA GLU A 76 8.06 -19.64 -9.55
C GLU A 76 8.21 -18.61 -8.42
N GLU A 77 9.33 -17.89 -8.34
CA GLU A 77 9.50 -16.80 -7.37
C GLU A 77 8.44 -15.70 -7.55
N PHE A 78 8.08 -15.35 -8.79
CA PHE A 78 7.01 -14.38 -9.06
C PHE A 78 5.64 -14.88 -8.63
N LYS A 79 5.34 -16.18 -8.79
CA LYS A 79 4.08 -16.77 -8.31
C LYS A 79 4.00 -16.70 -6.79
N ASP A 80 5.08 -17.04 -6.09
CA ASP A 80 5.16 -16.95 -4.64
C ASP A 80 5.04 -15.50 -4.15
N LEU A 81 5.70 -14.57 -4.82
CA LEU A 81 5.60 -13.15 -4.53
C LEU A 81 4.16 -12.64 -4.72
N ASP A 82 3.46 -13.09 -5.77
CA ASP A 82 2.08 -12.69 -5.98
C ASP A 82 1.14 -13.27 -4.90
N CYS A 83 1.35 -14.51 -4.49
CA CYS A 83 0.63 -15.10 -3.35
C CYS A 83 0.85 -14.29 -2.06
N ARG A 84 2.09 -13.88 -1.79
CA ARG A 84 2.43 -13.02 -0.63
C ARG A 84 1.77 -11.65 -0.75
N ARG A 85 1.81 -11.03 -1.94
CA ARG A 85 1.18 -9.74 -2.23
C ARG A 85 -0.33 -9.79 -1.96
N GLN A 86 -1.02 -10.83 -2.44
CA GLN A 86 -2.45 -11.02 -2.20
C GLN A 86 -2.77 -11.18 -0.71
N ARG A 87 -1.94 -11.94 0.02
CA ARG A 87 -2.10 -12.11 1.49
C ARG A 87 -1.96 -10.78 2.23
N VAL A 88 -0.96 -9.97 1.88
CA VAL A 88 -0.74 -8.65 2.48
C VAL A 88 -1.85 -7.68 2.09
N ALA A 89 -2.34 -7.73 0.85
CA ALA A 89 -3.46 -6.90 0.42
C ALA A 89 -4.74 -7.21 1.23
N LYS A 90 -4.98 -8.50 1.53
CA LYS A 90 -6.10 -8.92 2.38
C LYS A 90 -5.94 -8.41 3.81
N SER A 91 -4.78 -8.59 4.44
CA SER A 91 -4.56 -8.10 5.81
C SER A 91 -4.65 -6.57 5.89
N LEU A 92 -4.14 -5.85 4.88
CA LEU A 92 -4.31 -4.40 4.79
C LEU A 92 -5.79 -3.99 4.72
N GLY A 93 -6.61 -4.75 4.01
CA GLY A 93 -8.06 -4.57 4.00
C GLY A 93 -8.68 -4.72 5.38
N GLU A 94 -8.29 -5.75 6.12
CA GLU A 94 -8.74 -5.99 7.51
C GLU A 94 -8.32 -4.85 8.45
N TYR A 95 -7.08 -4.35 8.34
CA TYR A 95 -6.61 -3.21 9.12
C TYR A 95 -7.38 -1.93 8.82
N LYS A 96 -7.71 -1.65 7.56
CA LYS A 96 -8.54 -0.49 7.20
C LYS A 96 -9.92 -0.56 7.83
N VAL A 97 -10.54 -1.75 7.85
CA VAL A 97 -11.82 -1.94 8.54
C VAL A 97 -11.65 -1.65 10.04
N LEU A 98 -10.61 -2.17 10.67
CA LEU A 98 -10.34 -1.90 12.08
C LEU A 98 -10.09 -0.42 12.38
N GLU A 99 -9.36 0.27 11.51
CA GLU A 99 -9.13 1.71 11.61
C GLU A 99 -10.44 2.49 11.55
N THR A 100 -11.34 2.16 10.61
CA THR A 100 -12.66 2.81 10.56
C THR A 100 -13.46 2.59 11.84
N GLN A 101 -13.47 1.38 12.39
CA GLN A 101 -14.16 1.09 13.66
C GLN A 101 -13.57 1.88 14.83
N TYR A 102 -12.24 2.00 14.87
CA TYR A 102 -11.55 2.81 15.87
C TYR A 102 -11.95 4.28 15.77
N ILE A 103 -11.93 4.85 14.56
CA ILE A 103 -12.31 6.24 14.32
C ILE A 103 -13.75 6.49 14.75
N THR A 104 -14.69 5.60 14.41
CA THR A 104 -16.09 5.73 14.83
C THR A 104 -16.22 5.76 16.34
N LYS A 105 -15.62 4.80 17.05
CA LYS A 105 -15.67 4.75 18.52
C LYS A 105 -15.01 5.97 19.16
N TRP A 106 -13.90 6.43 18.59
CA TRP A 106 -13.22 7.64 19.06
C TRP A 106 -14.09 8.88 18.85
N GLN A 107 -14.77 9.02 17.70
CA GLN A 107 -15.68 10.12 17.43
C GLN A 107 -16.88 10.11 18.36
N GLU A 108 -17.49 8.94 18.61
CA GLU A 108 -18.59 8.78 19.57
C GLU A 108 -18.16 9.20 20.98
N LEU A 109 -17.01 8.71 21.44
CA LEU A 109 -16.47 9.07 22.74
C LEU A 109 -16.15 10.56 22.84
N HIS A 110 -15.52 11.13 21.81
CA HIS A 110 -15.19 12.54 21.77
C HIS A 110 -16.46 13.41 21.73
N HIS A 111 -17.49 12.97 21.01
CA HIS A 111 -18.78 13.64 21.00
C HIS A 111 -19.41 13.62 22.39
N LEU A 112 -19.47 12.46 23.05
CA LEU A 112 -20.00 12.33 24.41
C LEU A 112 -19.21 13.21 25.41
N MET A 113 -17.88 13.17 25.33
CA MET A 113 -17.02 13.97 26.19
C MET A 113 -17.23 15.46 25.94
N SER A 114 -17.31 15.89 24.68
CA SER A 114 -17.48 17.31 24.34
C SER A 114 -18.87 17.85 24.68
N THR A 115 -19.92 17.04 24.54
CA THR A 115 -21.32 17.48 24.72
C THR A 115 -21.86 17.33 26.13
N VAL A 116 -21.38 16.36 26.91
CA VAL A 116 -21.91 16.07 28.25
C VAL A 116 -20.88 16.40 29.32
N PHE A 117 -19.64 15.97 29.14
CA PHE A 117 -18.65 15.98 30.22
C PHE A 117 -17.63 17.11 30.15
N SER A 118 -17.59 17.85 29.04
CA SER A 118 -16.63 18.93 28.89
C SER A 118 -16.98 20.07 29.84
N ASN A 119 -15.96 20.79 30.30
CA ASN A 119 -16.17 21.96 31.15
C ASN A 119 -17.15 22.95 30.50
N ASN A 120 -17.09 23.12 29.18
CA ASN A 120 -18.01 23.99 28.45
C ASN A 120 -19.43 23.44 28.44
N ALA A 121 -19.61 22.14 28.23
CA ALA A 121 -20.92 21.48 28.29
C ALA A 121 -21.57 21.60 29.68
N LEU A 122 -20.83 21.24 30.72
CA LEU A 122 -21.29 21.35 32.11
C LEU A 122 -21.61 22.79 32.51
N THR A 123 -20.79 23.75 32.06
CA THR A 123 -21.05 25.19 32.30
C THR A 123 -22.33 25.64 31.61
N ARG A 124 -22.55 25.25 30.34
CA ARG A 124 -23.79 25.56 29.60
C ARG A 124 -25.01 24.93 30.24
N GLN A 125 -24.89 23.67 30.69
CA GLN A 125 -25.97 22.98 31.38
C GLN A 125 -26.33 23.71 32.67
N LEU A 126 -25.34 24.08 33.50
CA LEU A 126 -25.57 24.83 34.73
C LEU A 126 -26.16 26.23 34.49
N GLN A 127 -25.78 26.89 33.39
CA GLN A 127 -26.39 28.15 32.97
C GLN A 127 -27.86 27.97 32.54
N SER A 128 -28.18 26.88 31.83
CA SER A 128 -29.56 26.54 31.46
C SER A 128 -30.40 26.25 32.70
N ASP A 129 -29.88 25.46 33.64
CA ASP A 129 -30.57 25.13 34.89
C ASP A 129 -30.86 26.39 35.73
N LEU A 130 -29.93 27.36 35.75
CA LEU A 130 -30.14 28.66 36.38
C LEU A 130 -31.27 29.46 35.73
N HIS A 131 -31.31 29.47 34.40
CA HIS A 131 -32.37 30.13 33.65
C HIS A 131 -33.73 29.50 33.96
N ASP A 132 -33.81 28.18 33.98
CA ASP A 132 -35.02 27.43 34.33
C ASP A 132 -35.48 27.72 35.77
N LEU A 133 -34.56 27.82 36.74
CA LEU A 133 -34.89 28.16 38.12
C LEU A 133 -35.40 29.60 38.25
N GLU A 134 -34.81 30.53 37.49
CA GLU A 134 -35.25 31.92 37.43
C GLU A 134 -36.66 32.03 36.83
N GLU A 135 -36.92 31.31 35.73
CA GLU A 135 -38.23 31.25 35.10
C GLU A 135 -39.27 30.61 36.03
N LYS A 136 -38.94 29.49 36.68
CA LYS A 136 -39.82 28.82 37.65
C LYS A 136 -40.14 29.73 38.83
N SER A 137 -39.15 30.43 39.38
CA SER A 137 -39.33 31.40 40.47
C SER A 137 -40.25 32.54 40.05
N HIS A 138 -40.04 33.09 38.85
CA HIS A 138 -40.88 34.14 38.30
C HIS A 138 -42.32 33.67 38.03
N ASN A 139 -42.49 32.44 37.55
CA ASN A 139 -43.79 31.84 37.31
C ASN A 139 -44.55 31.54 38.61
N VAL A 140 -43.87 31.12 39.67
CA VAL A 140 -44.49 30.96 41.00
C VAL A 140 -44.96 32.32 41.54
N ASN A 141 -44.18 33.39 41.35
CA ASN A 141 -44.58 34.75 41.74
C ASN A 141 -45.81 35.28 40.99
N LYS A 142 -46.04 34.82 39.75
CA LYS A 142 -47.23 35.19 38.95
C LYS A 142 -48.49 34.41 39.32
N LYS A 143 -48.37 33.26 39.99
CA LYS A 143 -49.51 32.40 40.31
C LYS A 143 -50.18 32.87 41.60
N SER A 144 -51.28 33.62 41.46
CA SER A 144 -52.07 34.17 42.58
C SER A 144 -52.97 33.16 43.32
N GLN A 145 -52.76 31.85 43.14
CA GLN A 145 -53.68 30.78 43.62
C GLN A 145 -53.08 29.86 44.70
N LEU A 146 -51.83 30.07 45.10
CA LEU A 146 -51.18 29.27 46.15
C LEU A 146 -51.54 29.81 47.54
N ASP A 147 -51.64 28.91 48.51
CA ASP A 147 -51.62 29.27 49.92
C ASP A 147 -50.31 30.00 50.25
N ILE A 148 -50.35 30.99 51.15
CA ILE A 148 -49.21 31.89 51.39
C ILE A 148 -48.00 31.10 51.89
N ASP A 149 -48.21 30.12 52.76
CA ASP A 149 -47.13 29.30 53.32
C ASP A 149 -46.52 28.36 52.26
N GLU A 150 -47.35 27.79 51.39
CA GLU A 150 -46.90 26.95 50.26
C GLU A 150 -46.13 27.78 49.21
N PHE A 151 -46.60 29.00 48.94
CA PHE A 151 -45.91 29.96 48.09
C PHE A 151 -44.54 30.32 48.66
N LEU A 152 -44.48 30.71 49.93
CA LEU A 152 -43.24 31.12 50.58
C LEU A 152 -42.21 29.99 50.59
N ASP A 153 -42.62 28.77 50.96
CA ASP A 153 -41.73 27.61 50.98
C ASP A 153 -41.20 27.29 49.58
N THR A 154 -42.07 27.29 48.57
CA THR A 154 -41.68 26.98 47.17
C THR A 154 -40.77 28.07 46.59
N TYR A 155 -41.12 29.35 46.78
CA TYR A 155 -40.35 30.47 46.26
C TYR A 155 -38.97 30.57 46.91
N VAL A 156 -38.89 30.43 48.25
CA VAL A 156 -37.63 30.45 48.98
C VAL A 156 -36.75 29.28 48.54
N LYS A 157 -37.28 28.06 48.44
CA LYS A 157 -36.53 26.90 47.94
C LYS A 157 -35.95 27.14 46.55
N LEU A 158 -36.76 27.64 45.61
CA LEU A 158 -36.32 27.95 44.25
C LEU A 158 -35.22 29.02 44.25
N ARG A 159 -35.37 30.07 45.05
CA ARG A 159 -34.42 31.18 45.09
C ARG A 159 -33.10 30.80 45.77
N THR A 160 -33.16 29.99 46.83
CA THR A 160 -31.96 29.43 47.47
C THR A 160 -31.20 28.52 46.51
N ASN A 161 -31.90 27.65 45.78
CA ASN A 161 -31.27 26.78 44.78
C ASN A 161 -30.65 27.58 43.62
N TYR A 162 -31.32 28.63 43.16
CA TYR A 162 -30.78 29.54 42.15
C TYR A 162 -29.48 30.20 42.62
N HIS A 163 -29.47 30.82 43.81
CA HIS A 163 -28.28 31.49 44.31
C HIS A 163 -27.13 30.52 44.57
N LEU A 164 -27.42 29.32 45.10
CA LEU A 164 -26.43 28.27 45.30
C LEU A 164 -25.79 27.84 43.97
N GLN A 165 -26.60 27.61 42.93
CA GLN A 165 -26.08 27.22 41.62
C GLN A 165 -25.29 28.37 40.95
N ARG A 166 -25.69 29.61 41.18
CA ARG A 166 -25.00 30.79 40.67
C ARG A 166 -23.62 30.95 41.30
N GLU A 167 -23.51 30.80 42.62
CA GLU A 167 -22.22 30.81 43.32
C GLU A 167 -21.31 29.67 42.84
N LYS A 168 -21.87 28.47 42.63
CA LYS A 168 -21.14 27.33 42.04
C LYS A 168 -20.63 27.65 40.64
N LEU A 169 -21.44 28.27 39.78
CA LEU A 169 -21.00 28.67 38.44
C LEU A 169 -19.88 29.73 38.50
N GLU A 170 -20.02 30.74 39.36
CA GLU A 170 -19.03 31.81 39.52
C GLU A 170 -17.68 31.28 40.06
N THR A 171 -17.71 30.30 40.96
CA THR A 171 -16.49 29.64 41.47
C THR A 171 -15.88 28.71 40.44
N TRP A 172 -16.70 27.92 39.74
CA TRP A 172 -16.28 27.00 38.68
C TRP A 172 -15.60 27.72 37.50
N THR A 173 -16.13 28.86 37.09
CA THR A 173 -15.56 29.67 35.99
C THR A 173 -14.20 30.26 36.36
N LYS A 174 -14.03 30.77 37.59
CA LYS A 174 -12.73 31.24 38.11
C LYS A 174 -11.70 30.12 38.24
N PHE A 175 -12.11 28.94 38.70
CA PHE A 175 -11.21 27.80 38.79
C PHE A 175 -10.72 27.35 37.40
N ASN A 176 -11.63 27.28 36.42
CA ASN A 176 -11.27 26.91 35.06
C ASN A 176 -10.36 27.93 34.37
N SER A 177 -10.52 29.24 34.62
CA SER A 177 -9.61 30.24 34.07
C SER A 177 -8.20 30.05 34.63
N LEU A 178 -8.06 29.85 35.95
CA LEU A 178 -6.78 29.62 36.60
C LEU A 178 -6.09 28.32 36.14
N ALA A 179 -6.87 27.25 35.94
CA ALA A 179 -6.35 25.97 35.47
C ALA A 179 -5.86 26.02 34.02
N ASN A 180 -6.46 26.87 33.17
CA ASN A 180 -6.05 27.05 31.78
C ASN A 180 -4.87 28.01 31.61
N GLU A 181 -4.67 28.96 32.53
CA GLU A 181 -3.50 29.87 32.55
C GLU A 181 -2.21 29.19 33.04
N SER A 182 -2.33 28.03 33.70
CA SER A 182 -1.20 27.26 34.26
C SER A 182 -0.62 26.21 33.30
N LYS A 183 -1.01 26.22 32.03
CA LYS A 183 -0.50 25.35 30.94
C LYS A 183 0.14 26.18 29.85
#